data_AF-A0A645GCA6-F1
#
_entry.id   AF-A0A645GCA6-F1
#
_cell.length_a   1.000
_cell.length_b   1.000
_cell.length_c   1.000
_cell.angle_alpha   90.00
_cell.angle_beta   90.00
_cell.angle_gamma   90.00
#
_symmetry.space_group_name_H-M   'P 1'
#
loop_
_entity.id
_entity.type
_entity.pdbx_description
1 polymer ?
#
loop_
_entity_poly.entity_id
_entity_poly.type
_entity_poly.pdbx_seq_one_letter_code
_entity_poly.pdbx_strand_id
1 'polypeptide(L)'
;MEEIEKDFHLFAQDFRWQMIRESVKKDQSIEVKREDLVNHAKKVAAYQFAMYGLPNVPEQQLNQYAESLLANEKEGRRIYEKVEDDLVLDYVRSVVTLESKPISIDELHKLTN
;
A
#
# COMPACT_ATOMS: atom_id res chain seq x y z
N MET A 1 3.35 -11.01 -29.74
CA MET A 1 2.03 -11.56 -29.35
C MET A 1 2.09 -12.08 -27.92
N GLU A 2 3.07 -12.92 -27.57
CA GLU A 2 3.25 -13.46 -26.21
C GLU A 2 3.41 -12.39 -25.10
N GLU A 3 4.20 -11.33 -25.32
CA GLU A 3 4.33 -10.23 -24.35
C GLU A 3 3.03 -9.45 -24.15
N ILE A 4 2.26 -9.25 -25.23
CA ILE A 4 0.97 -8.55 -25.17
C ILE A 4 -0.05 -9.38 -24.38
N GLU A 5 -0.06 -10.70 -24.54
CA GLU A 5 -0.92 -11.60 -23.78
C GLU A 5 -0.53 -11.64 -22.28
N LYS A 6 0.76 -11.64 -21.98
CA LYS A 6 1.27 -11.58 -20.60
C LYS A 6 0.94 -10.25 -19.92
N ASP A 7 1.17 -9.14 -20.59
CA ASP A 7 0.88 -7.80 -20.07
C ASP A 7 -0.63 -7.59 -19.88
N PHE A 8 -1.44 -8.13 -20.81
CA PHE A 8 -2.89 -8.12 -20.68
C PHE A 8 -3.37 -8.93 -19.46
N HIS A 9 -2.76 -10.08 -19.19
CA HIS A 9 -3.13 -10.89 -18.03
C HIS A 9 -2.86 -10.16 -16.71
N LEU A 10 -1.69 -9.54 -16.58
CA LEU A 10 -1.33 -8.74 -15.40
C LEU A 10 -2.28 -7.54 -15.24
N PHE A 11 -2.53 -6.81 -16.32
CA PHE A 11 -3.50 -5.72 -16.32
C PHE A 11 -4.90 -6.18 -15.87
N ALA A 12 -5.39 -7.31 -16.40
CA ALA A 12 -6.70 -7.84 -16.03
C ALA A 12 -6.75 -8.29 -14.56
N GLN A 13 -5.64 -8.74 -13.98
CA GLN A 13 -5.54 -9.06 -12.56
C GLN A 13 -5.61 -7.78 -11.70
N ASP A 14 -4.81 -6.77 -12.03
CA ASP A 14 -4.80 -5.48 -11.32
C ASP A 14 -6.14 -4.77 -11.41
N PHE A 15 -6.75 -4.76 -12.59
CA PHE A 15 -8.07 -4.17 -12.81
C PHE A 15 -9.16 -4.88 -12.01
N ARG A 16 -9.11 -6.22 -11.94
CA ARG A 16 -10.02 -6.99 -11.08
C ARG A 16 -9.83 -6.64 -9.61
N TRP A 17 -8.57 -6.52 -9.16
CA TRP A 17 -8.28 -6.13 -7.78
C TRP A 17 -8.82 -4.73 -7.47
N GLN A 18 -8.64 -3.77 -8.38
CA GLN A 18 -9.23 -2.44 -8.26
C GLN A 18 -10.75 -2.49 -8.09
N MET A 19 -11.47 -3.25 -8.94
CA MET A 19 -12.92 -3.39 -8.82
C MET A 19 -13.36 -4.00 -7.48
N ILE A 20 -12.61 -4.98 -6.95
CA ILE A 20 -12.88 -5.57 -5.64
C ILE A 20 -12.73 -4.51 -4.55
N ARG A 21 -11.64 -3.73 -4.56
CA ARG A 21 -11.43 -2.65 -3.59
C ARG A 21 -12.56 -1.62 -3.65
N GLU A 22 -12.94 -1.19 -4.85
CA GLU A 22 -14.04 -0.23 -5.04
C GLU A 22 -15.37 -0.77 -4.50
N SER A 23 -15.69 -2.05 -4.73
CA SER A 23 -16.90 -2.69 -4.19
C SER A 23 -16.88 -2.74 -2.67
N VAL A 24 -15.79 -3.24 -2.07
CA VAL A 24 -15.68 -3.36 -0.61
C VAL A 24 -15.78 -1.99 0.05
N LYS A 25 -15.09 -0.97 -0.48
CA LYS A 25 -15.18 0.39 0.06
C LYS A 25 -16.60 0.92 0.05
N LYS A 26 -17.31 0.74 -1.07
CA LYS A 26 -18.68 1.19 -1.22
C LYS A 26 -19.61 0.48 -0.23
N ASP A 27 -19.53 -0.84 -0.17
CA ASP A 27 -20.44 -1.65 0.63
C ASP A 27 -20.21 -1.48 2.13
N GLN A 28 -18.98 -1.16 2.52
CA GLN A 28 -18.57 -1.01 3.93
C GLN A 28 -18.34 0.45 4.34
N SER A 29 -18.65 1.40 3.45
CA SER A 29 -18.45 2.84 3.68
C SER A 29 -17.03 3.18 4.16
N ILE A 30 -16.02 2.54 3.57
CA ILE A 30 -14.62 2.82 3.88
C ILE A 30 -14.20 4.09 3.14
N GLU A 31 -13.82 5.09 3.92
CA GLU A 31 -13.34 6.38 3.41
C GLU A 31 -11.85 6.54 3.66
N VAL A 32 -11.12 6.99 2.64
CA VAL A 32 -9.72 7.38 2.78
C VAL A 32 -9.69 8.79 3.36
N LYS A 33 -9.19 8.93 4.60
CA LYS A 33 -9.12 10.24 5.25
C LYS A 33 -7.80 10.92 4.97
N ARG A 34 -7.80 12.24 5.12
CA ARG A 34 -6.58 13.05 4.99
C ARG A 34 -5.48 12.59 5.96
N GLU A 35 -5.86 12.20 7.17
CA GLU A 35 -4.93 11.70 8.19
C GLU A 35 -4.22 10.41 7.77
N ASP A 36 -4.94 9.48 7.13
CA ASP A 36 -4.37 8.22 6.62
C ASP A 36 -3.30 8.51 5.56
N LEU A 37 -3.59 9.47 4.68
CA LEU A 37 -2.66 9.93 3.66
C LEU A 37 -1.42 10.61 4.26
N VAL A 38 -1.57 11.52 5.24
CA VAL A 38 -0.40 12.12 5.94
C VAL A 38 0.44 11.02 6.58
N ASN A 39 -0.20 10.11 7.32
CA ASN A 39 0.49 9.08 8.07
C ASN A 39 1.28 8.15 7.16
N HIS A 40 0.71 7.75 6.02
CA HIS A 40 1.43 6.96 5.03
C HIS A 40 2.55 7.77 4.35
N ALA A 41 2.29 9.02 3.96
CA ALA A 41 3.30 9.90 3.36
C ALA A 41 4.49 10.15 4.31
N LYS A 42 4.26 10.27 5.63
CA LYS A 42 5.34 10.36 6.64
C LYS A 42 6.18 9.08 6.70
N LYS A 43 5.55 7.89 6.58
CA LYS A 43 6.28 6.61 6.52
C LYS A 43 7.17 6.55 5.27
N VAL A 44 6.65 6.98 4.12
CA VAL A 44 7.41 7.08 2.87
C VAL A 44 8.57 8.08 3.03
N ALA A 45 8.32 9.26 3.59
CA ALA A 45 9.33 10.26 3.88
C ALA A 45 10.45 9.68 4.77
N ALA A 46 10.10 9.09 5.90
CA ALA A 46 11.05 8.50 6.85
C ALA A 46 11.89 7.40 6.19
N TYR A 47 11.26 6.54 5.38
CA TYR A 47 11.96 5.51 4.62
C TYR A 47 12.97 6.12 3.63
N GLN A 48 12.57 7.12 2.86
CA GLN A 48 13.46 7.80 1.92
C GLN A 48 14.64 8.48 2.63
N PHE A 49 14.41 9.18 3.74
CA PHE A 49 15.48 9.79 4.53
C PHE A 49 16.44 8.75 5.12
N ALA A 50 15.92 7.62 5.60
CA ALA A 50 16.75 6.52 6.08
C ALA A 50 17.66 5.95 4.98
N MET A 51 17.16 5.82 3.74
CA MET A 51 17.97 5.41 2.59
C MET A 51 19.12 6.38 2.29
N TYR A 52 18.96 7.66 2.61
CA TYR A 52 20.00 8.70 2.50
C TYR A 52 20.86 8.85 3.76
N GLY A 53 20.74 7.94 4.75
CA GLY A 53 21.56 7.95 5.97
C GLY A 53 21.05 8.88 7.07
N LEU A 54 19.80 9.33 7.00
CA LEU A 54 19.15 10.21 7.99
C LEU A 54 17.98 9.47 8.68
N PRO A 55 18.24 8.54 9.61
CA PRO A 55 17.17 7.71 10.21
C PRO A 55 16.29 8.47 11.22
N ASN A 56 16.80 9.56 11.82
CA ASN A 56 16.15 10.27 12.92
C ASN A 56 15.75 11.69 12.52
N VAL A 57 14.95 11.81 11.46
CA VAL A 57 14.46 13.11 10.97
C VAL A 57 13.42 13.68 11.94
N PRO A 58 13.51 14.96 12.34
CA PRO A 58 12.51 15.61 13.16
C PRO A 58 11.11 15.52 12.54
N GLU A 59 10.09 15.32 13.39
CA GLU A 59 8.71 15.14 12.93
C GLU A 59 8.21 16.30 12.06
N GLN A 60 8.60 17.53 12.38
CA GLN A 60 8.23 18.70 11.60
C GLN A 60 8.74 18.63 10.15
N GLN A 61 9.96 18.14 9.94
CA GLN A 61 10.53 17.97 8.60
C GLN A 61 9.83 16.81 7.85
N LEU A 62 9.52 15.72 8.55
CA LEU A 62 8.73 14.62 7.99
C LEU A 62 7.34 15.08 7.55
N ASN A 63 6.66 15.89 8.35
CA ASN A 63 5.35 16.45 8.01
C ASN A 63 5.45 17.33 6.77
N GLN A 64 6.42 18.26 6.71
CA GLN A 64 6.60 19.13 5.55
C GLN A 64 6.87 18.35 4.26
N TYR A 65 7.73 17.32 4.34
CA TYR A 65 8.02 16.48 3.18
C TYR A 65 6.82 15.60 2.78
N ALA A 66 6.09 15.07 3.76
CA ALA A 66 4.85 14.33 3.50
C ALA A 66 3.81 15.17 2.75
N GLU A 67 3.63 16.44 3.14
CA GLU A 67 2.77 17.38 2.41
C GLU A 67 3.25 17.59 0.96
N SER A 68 4.57 17.71 0.75
CA SER A 68 5.15 17.83 -0.59
C SER A 68 4.89 16.60 -1.46
N LEU A 69 5.02 15.39 -0.90
CA LEU A 69 4.70 14.13 -1.59
C LEU A 69 3.22 14.08 -1.99
N LEU A 70 2.32 14.49 -1.11
CA LEU A 70 0.88 14.48 -1.38
C LEU A 70 0.44 15.56 -2.38
N ALA A 71 1.16 16.69 -2.40
CA ALA A 71 0.94 17.75 -3.40
C ALA A 71 1.45 17.35 -4.79
N ASN A 72 2.41 16.43 -4.88
CA ASN A 72 2.85 15.85 -6.15
C ASN A 72 1.79 14.88 -6.68
N GLU A 73 1.26 15.12 -7.88
CA GLU A 73 0.16 14.32 -8.44
C GLU A 73 0.48 12.82 -8.51
N LYS A 74 1.69 12.46 -8.96
CA LYS A 74 2.09 11.07 -9.15
C LYS A 74 2.28 10.37 -7.80
N GLU A 75 3.03 10.99 -6.89
CA GLU A 75 3.30 10.40 -5.58
C GLU A 75 2.05 10.39 -4.71
N GLY A 76 1.25 11.47 -4.74
CA GLY A 76 -0.03 11.56 -4.05
C GLY A 76 -1.02 10.48 -4.52
N ARG A 77 -1.13 10.24 -5.83
CA ARG A 77 -1.94 9.14 -6.38
C ARG A 77 -1.46 7.78 -5.87
N ARG A 78 -0.16 7.51 -5.92
CA ARG A 78 0.42 6.26 -5.44
C ARG A 78 0.17 6.04 -3.95
N ILE A 79 0.31 7.10 -3.13
CA ILE A 79 0.02 7.05 -1.70
C ILE A 79 -1.46 6.77 -1.46
N TYR A 80 -2.36 7.44 -2.20
CA TYR A 80 -3.79 7.20 -2.09
C TYR A 80 -4.15 5.74 -2.40
N GLU A 81 -3.67 5.22 -3.53
CA GLU A 81 -3.91 3.82 -3.94
C GLU A 81 -3.39 2.84 -2.88
N LYS A 82 -2.23 3.12 -2.28
CA LYS A 82 -1.66 2.26 -1.25
C LYS A 82 -2.47 2.29 0.06
N VAL A 83 -2.88 3.48 0.49
CA VAL A 83 -3.72 3.65 1.68
C VAL A 83 -5.08 3.01 1.48
N GLU A 84 -5.66 3.17 0.30
CA GLU A 84 -6.91 2.52 -0.09
C GLU A 84 -6.80 0.99 0.01
N ASP A 85 -5.74 0.43 -0.56
CA ASP A 85 -5.44 -1.00 -0.52
C ASP A 85 -5.28 -1.51 0.91
N ASP A 86 -4.53 -0.80 1.76
CA ASP A 86 -4.35 -1.15 3.17
C ASP A 86 -5.67 -1.16 3.94
N LEU A 87 -6.51 -0.12 3.78
CA LEU A 87 -7.80 -0.04 4.47
C LEU A 87 -8.76 -1.18 4.07
N VAL A 88 -8.78 -1.53 2.78
CA VAL A 88 -9.58 -2.67 2.29
C VAL A 88 -9.05 -3.99 2.85
N LEU A 89 -7.73 -4.19 2.83
CA LEU A 89 -7.11 -5.41 3.36
C LEU A 89 -7.32 -5.54 4.87
N ASP A 90 -7.22 -4.46 5.62
CA ASP A 90 -7.48 -4.44 7.06
C ASP A 90 -8.92 -4.80 7.37
N TYR A 91 -9.89 -4.26 6.61
CA TYR A 91 -11.28 -4.69 6.71
C TYR A 91 -11.44 -6.18 6.42
N VAL A 92 -10.88 -6.68 5.31
CA VAL A 92 -10.96 -8.10 4.95
C VAL A 92 -10.38 -8.98 6.06
N ARG A 93 -9.21 -8.63 6.61
CA ARG A 93 -8.59 -9.34 7.74
C ARG A 93 -9.47 -9.34 8.99
N SER A 94 -10.26 -8.29 9.21
CA SER A 94 -11.15 -8.20 10.37
C SER A 94 -12.37 -9.13 10.28
N VAL A 95 -12.79 -9.52 9.07
CA VAL A 95 -13.99 -10.36 8.85
C VAL A 95 -13.68 -11.81 8.48
N VAL A 96 -12.44 -12.10 8.04
CA VAL A 96 -11.99 -13.46 7.77
C VAL A 96 -11.32 -14.07 8.99
N THR A 97 -11.40 -15.39 9.13
CA THR A 97 -10.62 -16.11 10.15
C THR A 97 -9.23 -16.40 9.60
N LEU A 98 -8.19 -15.95 10.30
CA LEU A 98 -6.79 -16.22 9.95
C LEU A 98 -6.25 -17.37 10.80
N GLU A 99 -5.76 -18.43 10.15
CA GLU A 99 -5.03 -19.51 10.80
C GLU A 99 -3.53 -19.22 10.79
N SER A 100 -2.93 -19.00 11.96
CA SER A 100 -1.47 -18.89 12.08
C SER A 100 -0.84 -20.27 12.00
N LYS A 101 0.06 -20.47 11.03
CA LYS A 101 0.80 -21.73 10.85
C LYS A 101 2.29 -21.45 11.07
N PRO A 102 2.95 -22.13 12.02
CA PRO A 102 4.39 -22.04 12.14
C PRO A 102 5.02 -22.66 10.89
N ILE A 103 5.96 -21.94 10.29
CA ILE A 103 6.78 -22.43 9.18
C ILE A 103 8.25 -22.40 9.61
N SER A 104 9.02 -23.33 9.09
CA SER A 104 10.48 -23.37 9.20
C SER A 104 11.14 -22.35 8.26
N ILE A 105 12.42 -22.04 8.52
CA ILE A 105 13.24 -21.18 7.63
C ILE A 105 13.32 -21.79 6.22
N ASP A 106 13.45 -23.11 6.12
CA ASP A 106 13.52 -23.80 4.82
C ASP A 106 12.22 -23.68 4.02
N GLU A 107 11.06 -23.68 4.69
CA GLU A 107 9.76 -23.45 4.05
C GLU A 107 9.59 -22.00 3.62
N LEU A 108 10.05 -21.04 4.44
CA LEU A 108 10.05 -19.63 4.07
C LEU A 108 10.86 -19.39 2.80
N HIS A 109 12.07 -19.96 2.70
CA HIS A 109 12.92 -19.83 1.50
C HIS A 109 12.26 -20.35 0.22
N LYS A 110 11.36 -21.34 0.32
CA LYS A 110 10.61 -21.86 -0.84
C LYS A 110 9.44 -20.97 -1.26
N LEU A 111 8.96 -20.08 -0.39
CA LEU A 111 7.86 -19.16 -0.69
C LEU A 111 8.34 -17.85 -1.34
N THR A 112 9.59 -17.47 -1.11
CA THR A 112 10.18 -16.20 -1.60
C THR A 112 11.04 -16.34 -2.85
N ASN A 113 11.35 -17.57 -3.29
CA ASN A 113 12.08 -17.89 -4.52
C ASN A 113 11.12 -18.41 -5.60
#